data_AF-A0A7N0U061-F1
#
_entry.id   AF-A0A7N0U061-F1
#
_cell.length_a   1.000
_cell.length_b   1.000
_cell.length_c   1.000
_cell.angle_alpha   90.00
_cell.angle_beta   90.00
_cell.angle_gamma   90.00
#
_symmetry.space_group_name_H-M   'P 1'
#
loop_
_entity.id
_entity.type
_entity.pdbx_description
1 polymer ?
#
loop_
_entity_poly.entity_id
_entity_poly.type
_entity_poly.pdbx_seq_one_letter_code
_entity_poly.pdbx_strand_id
1 'polypeptide(L)'
;MVLEERTAQPPNANGVNDKEQGKSGNSYRYWVRETKQDAAPLPVPRKLTDHEKDLLNSTNAHTGNHLGSSWNKAGTWEEKNLNKWANDRLKELLISLGSLEFTDGRAEISEVSRCVGDAYLVTVRNKKLVGYTFELSLKVTGDWTVNGEQKSLKGHIDVAEFSFGELDDLQPSR
;
A
#
# COMPACT_ATOMS: atom_id res chain seq x y z
N MET A 1 -44.26 23.95 -19.78
CA MET A 1 -45.55 23.66 -19.12
C MET A 1 -45.19 23.07 -17.76
N VAL A 2 -45.21 23.93 -16.73
CA VAL A 2 -44.97 23.54 -15.33
C VAL A 2 -46.25 22.91 -14.80
N LEU A 3 -46.11 21.99 -13.83
CA LEU A 3 -47.05 21.53 -12.78
C LEU A 3 -46.94 20.00 -12.65
N GLU A 4 -46.96 19.35 -11.49
CA GLU A 4 -46.71 19.65 -10.07
C GLU A 4 -46.82 18.26 -9.40
N GLU A 5 -45.96 17.92 -8.44
CA GLU A 5 -46.08 16.69 -7.66
C GLU A 5 -47.40 16.66 -6.87
N ARG A 6 -48.09 15.51 -6.88
CA ARG A 6 -49.15 15.20 -5.93
C ARG A 6 -48.83 13.91 -5.18
N THR A 7 -48.46 14.09 -3.92
CA THR A 7 -48.46 13.11 -2.83
C THR A 7 -49.81 12.42 -2.72
N ALA A 8 -49.82 11.08 -2.57
CA ALA A 8 -51.00 10.33 -2.14
C ALA A 8 -50.65 9.52 -0.88
N GLN A 9 -51.38 9.84 0.20
CA GLN A 9 -51.42 9.13 1.49
C GLN A 9 -51.99 7.70 1.33
N PRO A 10 -51.67 6.77 2.25
CA PRO A 10 -52.10 5.38 2.16
C PRO A 10 -53.54 5.19 2.68
N PRO A 11 -54.33 4.26 2.13
CA PRO A 11 -55.54 3.83 2.79
C PRO A 11 -55.22 2.85 3.93
N ASN A 12 -55.86 3.10 5.06
CA ASN A 12 -55.81 2.30 6.28
C ASN A 12 -56.91 1.22 6.26
N ALA A 13 -56.64 0.15 7.02
CA ALA A 13 -57.55 -0.75 7.73
C ALA A 13 -57.87 -2.13 7.12
N ASN A 14 -57.31 -3.11 7.84
CA ASN A 14 -57.95 -4.32 8.38
C ASN A 14 -58.34 -5.48 7.46
N GLY A 15 -57.76 -6.65 7.77
CA GLY A 15 -58.53 -7.89 7.85
C GLY A 15 -57.92 -9.11 7.16
N VAL A 16 -57.23 -9.93 7.96
CA VAL A 16 -57.27 -11.41 7.98
C VAL A 16 -56.75 -12.20 6.75
N ASN A 17 -55.70 -12.99 7.05
CA ASN A 17 -55.24 -14.26 6.45
C ASN A 17 -55.67 -14.63 5.03
N ASP A 18 -54.66 -14.80 4.16
CA ASP A 18 -54.59 -16.02 3.35
C ASP A 18 -53.15 -16.43 3.03
N LYS A 19 -52.92 -17.74 3.09
CA LYS A 19 -51.68 -18.40 2.67
C LYS A 19 -51.60 -18.35 1.14
N GLU A 20 -50.59 -17.70 0.58
CA GLU A 20 -50.12 -18.02 -0.77
C GLU A 20 -48.61 -18.20 -0.80
N GLN A 21 -48.21 -19.44 -1.06
CA GLN A 21 -46.90 -19.77 -1.60
C GLN A 21 -46.81 -19.24 -3.02
N GLY A 22 -45.72 -18.53 -3.32
CA GLY A 22 -45.17 -18.49 -4.68
C GLY A 22 -44.81 -17.10 -5.19
N LYS A 23 -43.50 -16.81 -5.18
CA LYS A 23 -42.73 -16.47 -6.40
C LYS A 23 -41.27 -16.27 -6.02
N SER A 24 -40.41 -17.12 -6.60
CA SER A 24 -38.96 -17.08 -6.48
C SER A 24 -38.41 -15.88 -7.25
N GLY A 25 -38.32 -14.73 -6.58
CA GLY A 25 -37.37 -13.69 -6.99
C GLY A 25 -35.99 -14.06 -6.42
N ASN A 26 -34.97 -14.12 -7.27
CA ASN A 26 -33.57 -14.36 -6.89
C ASN A 26 -33.07 -13.19 -6.02
N SER A 27 -33.44 -13.18 -4.74
CA SER A 27 -33.10 -12.14 -3.78
C SER A 27 -31.72 -12.45 -3.20
N TYR A 28 -30.71 -11.70 -3.62
CA TYR A 28 -29.42 -11.62 -2.94
C TYR A 28 -29.64 -11.00 -1.55
N ARG A 29 -29.97 -11.83 -0.56
CA ARG A 29 -30.03 -11.40 0.85
C ARG A 29 -28.62 -11.33 1.40
N TYR A 30 -28.03 -10.14 1.36
CA TYR A 30 -26.84 -9.83 2.13
C TYR A 30 -27.23 -9.68 3.62
N TRP A 31 -26.65 -10.54 4.47
CA TRP A 31 -26.62 -10.47 5.94
C TRP A 31 -27.91 -9.98 6.62
N VAL A 32 -29.00 -10.74 6.51
CA VAL A 32 -30.21 -10.50 7.32
C VAL A 32 -29.95 -10.94 8.76
N ARG A 33 -29.91 -9.99 9.69
CA ARG A 33 -29.83 -10.21 11.15
C ARG A 33 -31.22 -10.28 11.80
N GLU A 34 -32.22 -10.80 11.12
CA GLU A 34 -33.50 -11.06 11.78
C GLU A 34 -33.31 -12.29 12.66
N THR A 35 -33.26 -12.06 13.98
CA THR A 35 -33.26 -13.09 15.00
C THR A 35 -34.59 -13.85 14.90
N LYS A 36 -34.59 -14.96 14.17
CA LYS A 36 -35.60 -16.01 14.36
C LYS A 36 -35.57 -16.41 15.83
N GLN A 37 -36.73 -16.71 16.43
CA GLN A 37 -36.85 -17.07 17.85
C GLN A 37 -35.99 -18.28 18.27
N ASP A 38 -35.45 -19.02 17.30
CA ASP A 38 -34.55 -20.18 17.48
C ASP A 38 -33.07 -19.84 17.17
N ALA A 39 -32.72 -18.56 17.03
CA ALA A 39 -31.34 -18.15 16.77
C ALA A 39 -30.47 -18.28 18.03
N ALA A 40 -29.30 -18.90 17.89
CA ALA A 40 -28.31 -18.97 18.95
C ALA A 40 -28.00 -17.56 19.50
N PRO A 41 -27.89 -17.40 20.83
CA PRO A 41 -27.65 -16.10 21.44
C PRO A 41 -26.37 -15.48 20.90
N LEU A 42 -26.38 -14.16 20.70
CA LEU A 42 -25.23 -13.43 20.20
C LEU A 42 -24.04 -13.64 21.15
N PRO A 43 -22.85 -13.99 20.64
CA PRO A 43 -21.69 -14.20 21.48
C PRO A 43 -21.33 -12.89 22.18
N VAL A 44 -21.22 -12.94 23.50
CA VAL A 44 -20.82 -11.77 24.29
C VAL A 44 -19.32 -11.52 24.11
N PRO A 45 -18.89 -10.29 23.77
CA PRO A 45 -17.47 -9.98 23.67
C PRO A 45 -16.79 -10.17 25.03
N ARG A 46 -15.88 -11.15 25.13
CA ARG A 46 -15.03 -11.35 26.31
C ARG A 46 -13.67 -10.73 26.08
N LYS A 47 -13.22 -9.88 27.00
CA LYS A 47 -11.83 -9.39 27.02
C LYS A 47 -10.89 -10.56 27.31
N LEU A 48 -9.88 -10.77 26.48
CA LEU A 48 -8.84 -11.76 26.78
C LEU A 48 -8.06 -11.33 28.04
N THR A 49 -7.89 -12.28 28.95
CA THR A 49 -6.98 -12.16 30.09
C THR A 49 -5.53 -12.17 29.61
N ASP A 50 -4.61 -11.66 30.42
CA ASP A 50 -3.21 -11.55 30.01
C ASP A 50 -2.55 -12.93 29.79
N HIS A 51 -2.92 -13.93 30.60
CA HIS A 51 -2.51 -15.32 30.39
C HIS A 51 -2.99 -15.88 29.04
N GLU A 52 -4.21 -15.57 28.61
CA GLU A 52 -4.71 -16.02 27.30
C GLU A 52 -3.96 -15.33 26.15
N LYS A 53 -3.62 -14.04 26.29
CA LYS A 53 -2.79 -13.33 25.29
C LYS A 53 -1.40 -13.95 25.17
N ASP A 54 -0.79 -14.31 26.30
CA ASP A 54 0.54 -14.92 26.32
C ASP A 54 0.54 -16.31 25.67
N LEU A 55 -0.52 -17.11 25.86
CA LEU A 55 -0.70 -18.38 25.16
C LEU A 55 -0.91 -18.21 23.65
N LEU A 56 -1.68 -17.20 23.22
CA LEU A 56 -1.83 -16.87 21.80
C LEU A 56 -0.52 -16.39 21.16
N ASN A 57 0.28 -15.60 21.88
CA ASN A 57 1.58 -15.14 21.40
C ASN A 57 2.61 -16.29 21.35
N SER A 58 2.58 -17.18 22.34
CA SER A 58 3.50 -18.34 22.43
C SER A 58 3.21 -19.39 21.35
N THR A 59 1.95 -19.61 20.99
CA THR A 59 1.56 -20.51 19.89
C THR A 59 1.88 -19.91 18.51
N ASN A 60 1.85 -18.59 18.35
CA ASN A 60 2.33 -17.92 17.14
C ASN A 60 3.87 -17.93 17.01
N ALA A 61 4.59 -18.04 18.13
CA ALA A 61 6.05 -18.16 18.14
C ALA A 61 6.56 -19.57 17.77
N HIS A 62 5.69 -20.60 17.75
CA HIS A 62 6.07 -22.00 17.52
C HIS A 62 5.74 -22.56 16.13
N THR A 63 5.14 -21.78 15.22
CA THR A 63 5.01 -22.17 13.81
C THR A 63 6.12 -21.52 13.00
N GLY A 64 7.13 -22.32 12.62
CA GLY A 64 8.37 -21.87 11.98
C GLY A 64 8.18 -20.92 10.79
N ASN A 65 9.12 -19.97 10.65
CA ASN A 65 9.36 -19.09 9.50
C ASN A 65 8.11 -18.69 8.68
N HIS A 66 7.02 -18.31 9.35
CA HIS A 66 5.84 -17.78 8.66
C HIS A 66 6.04 -16.29 8.38
N LEU A 67 6.10 -15.94 7.11
CA LEU A 67 6.24 -14.59 6.59
C LEU A 67 4.84 -13.99 6.42
N GLY A 68 4.60 -12.86 7.08
CA GLY A 68 3.35 -12.10 7.00
C GLY A 68 2.53 -12.16 8.28
N SER A 69 1.32 -11.61 8.22
CA SER A 69 0.34 -11.69 9.30
C SER A 69 -0.26 -13.10 9.42
N SER A 70 -0.94 -13.40 10.52
CA SER A 70 -1.67 -14.67 10.70
C SER A 70 -2.65 -14.99 9.55
N TRP A 71 -3.08 -13.98 8.79
CA TRP A 71 -3.94 -14.15 7.60
C TRP A 71 -3.22 -14.89 6.46
N ASN A 72 -1.91 -14.65 6.28
CA ASN A 72 -1.10 -15.28 5.24
C ASN A 72 -0.87 -16.79 5.47
N LYS A 73 -1.34 -17.37 6.58
CA LYS A 73 -1.20 -18.82 6.83
C LYS A 73 -1.92 -19.66 5.78
N ALA A 74 -2.99 -19.14 5.17
CA ALA A 74 -3.72 -19.81 4.08
C ALA A 74 -3.15 -19.49 2.67
N GLY A 75 -1.97 -18.86 2.58
CA GLY A 75 -1.38 -18.47 1.30
C GLY A 75 -2.08 -17.29 0.62
N THR A 76 -2.78 -16.47 1.41
CA THR A 76 -3.48 -15.27 0.94
C THR A 76 -2.50 -14.17 0.53
N TRP A 77 -2.98 -13.25 -0.31
CA TRP A 77 -2.24 -12.04 -0.66
C TRP A 77 -2.27 -11.02 0.48
N GLU A 78 -1.10 -10.51 0.86
CA GLU A 78 -0.92 -9.41 1.81
C GLU A 78 0.00 -8.37 1.17
N GLU A 79 -0.43 -7.11 1.11
CA GLU A 79 0.36 -6.00 0.61
C GLU A 79 0.68 -5.02 1.75
N LYS A 80 1.94 -4.56 1.78
CA LYS A 80 2.38 -3.47 2.64
C LYS A 80 2.91 -2.33 1.78
N ASN A 81 2.31 -1.16 1.94
CA ASN A 81 2.83 0.07 1.34
C ASN A 81 4.12 0.48 2.06
N LEU A 82 5.19 0.67 1.29
CA LEU A 82 6.51 1.09 1.74
C LEU A 82 6.89 2.48 1.21
N ASN A 83 5.97 3.23 0.61
CA ASN A 83 6.25 4.50 -0.07
C ASN A 83 6.99 5.47 0.86
N LYS A 84 6.49 5.67 2.09
CA LYS A 84 7.12 6.59 3.04
C LYS A 84 8.57 6.18 3.33
N TRP A 85 8.78 4.91 3.66
CA TRP A 85 10.11 4.39 3.96
C TRP A 85 11.04 4.52 2.76
N ALA A 86 10.58 4.17 1.56
CA ALA A 86 11.38 4.21 0.34
C ALA A 86 11.76 5.65 -0.04
N ASN A 87 10.82 6.59 0.04
CA ASN A 87 11.09 8.01 -0.22
C ASN A 87 12.11 8.59 0.76
N ASP A 88 11.96 8.31 2.06
CA ASP A 88 12.89 8.77 3.09
C ASP A 88 14.29 8.16 2.85
N ARG A 89 14.33 6.84 2.57
CA ARG A 89 15.58 6.11 2.35
C ARG A 89 16.31 6.52 1.07
N LEU A 90 15.61 6.75 -0.03
CA LEU A 90 16.20 7.22 -1.29
C LEU A 90 16.84 8.59 -1.11
N LYS A 91 16.13 9.54 -0.48
CA LYS A 91 16.67 10.87 -0.20
C LYS A 91 17.93 10.80 0.67
N GLU A 92 17.88 9.99 1.72
CA GLU A 92 19.03 9.77 2.60
C GLU A 92 20.24 9.22 1.83
N LEU A 93 20.04 8.16 1.05
CA LEU A 93 21.12 7.52 0.28
C LEU A 93 21.72 8.46 -0.77
N LEU A 94 20.88 9.18 -1.51
CA LEU A 94 21.33 10.09 -2.56
C LEU A 94 22.15 11.25 -2.00
N ILE A 95 21.75 11.82 -0.86
CA ILE A 95 22.51 12.88 -0.19
C ILE A 95 23.78 12.31 0.45
N SER A 96 23.72 11.08 0.97
CA SER A 96 24.87 10.42 1.61
C SER A 96 25.95 9.96 0.64
N LEU A 97 25.70 9.95 -0.68
CA LEU A 97 26.73 9.66 -1.69
C LEU A 97 27.90 10.65 -1.60
N GLY A 98 27.65 11.87 -1.11
CA GLY A 98 28.68 12.90 -0.95
C GLY A 98 29.26 13.38 -2.28
N SER A 99 30.52 13.80 -2.24
CA SER A 99 31.25 14.27 -3.42
C SER A 99 32.00 13.11 -4.08
N LEU A 100 31.82 12.98 -5.39
CA LEU A 100 32.54 12.07 -6.27
C LEU A 100 33.72 12.82 -6.90
N GLU A 101 34.92 12.27 -6.72
CA GLU A 101 36.16 12.82 -7.30
C GLU A 101 36.41 12.22 -8.69
N PHE A 102 36.70 13.09 -9.65
CA PHE A 102 37.09 12.77 -11.03
C PHE A 102 38.51 13.31 -11.28
N THR A 103 39.12 12.91 -12.39
CA THR A 103 40.50 13.30 -12.73
C THR A 103 40.71 14.81 -12.76
N ASP A 104 39.70 15.57 -13.22
CA ASP A 104 39.79 17.02 -13.41
C ASP A 104 38.75 17.82 -12.61
N GLY A 105 38.09 17.21 -11.62
CA GLY A 105 37.05 17.89 -10.86
C GLY A 105 36.31 17.01 -9.86
N ARG A 106 35.36 17.60 -9.15
CA ARG A 106 34.47 16.91 -8.21
C ARG A 106 33.02 17.21 -8.56
N ALA A 107 32.11 16.27 -8.28
CA ALA A 107 30.67 16.51 -8.35
C ALA A 107 29.96 15.98 -7.12
N GLU A 108 28.89 16.64 -6.71
CA GLU A 108 28.06 16.23 -5.59
C GLU A 108 26.59 16.48 -5.89
N ILE A 109 25.73 15.66 -5.29
CA ILE A 109 24.28 15.88 -5.34
C ILE A 109 23.95 16.95 -4.29
N SER A 110 23.55 18.12 -4.76
CA SER A 110 23.17 19.24 -3.89
C SER A 110 21.76 19.09 -3.33
N GLU A 111 20.83 18.55 -4.11
CA GLU A 111 19.42 18.44 -3.73
C GLU A 111 18.70 17.32 -4.50
N VAL A 112 17.80 16.62 -3.82
CA VAL A 112 16.78 15.77 -4.45
C VAL A 112 15.50 16.58 -4.63
N SER A 113 15.34 17.20 -5.79
CA SER A 113 14.21 18.09 -6.09
C SER A 113 12.88 17.35 -6.27
N ARG A 114 12.90 16.12 -6.82
CA ARG A 114 11.72 15.27 -6.98
C ARG A 114 12.08 13.82 -6.65
N CYS A 115 11.25 13.18 -5.85
CA CYS A 115 11.28 11.76 -5.54
C CYS A 115 9.83 11.35 -5.34
N VAL A 116 9.24 10.72 -6.36
CA VAL A 116 7.83 10.35 -6.38
C VAL A 116 7.72 8.96 -6.97
N GLY A 117 6.93 8.11 -6.35
CA GLY A 117 6.76 6.75 -6.79
C GLY A 117 6.11 5.88 -5.74
N ASP A 118 5.97 4.61 -6.11
CA ASP A 118 5.34 3.59 -5.30
C ASP A 118 6.32 2.48 -4.98
N ALA A 119 6.26 1.99 -3.74
CA ALA A 119 7.00 0.85 -3.23
C ALA A 119 6.04 -0.03 -2.43
N TYR A 120 6.01 -1.31 -2.75
CA TYR A 120 5.16 -2.27 -2.07
C TYR A 120 5.90 -3.56 -1.78
N LEU A 121 5.58 -4.14 -0.63
CA LEU A 121 5.98 -5.48 -0.26
C LEU A 121 4.74 -6.37 -0.31
N VAL A 122 4.74 -7.29 -1.26
CA VAL A 122 3.70 -8.30 -1.42
C VAL A 122 4.18 -9.61 -0.79
N THR A 123 3.34 -10.22 0.02
CA THR A 123 3.58 -11.54 0.61
C THR A 123 2.51 -12.52 0.13
N VAL A 124 2.91 -13.57 -0.57
CA VAL A 124 2.02 -14.62 -1.09
C VAL A 124 2.65 -15.97 -0.85
N ARG A 125 1.91 -16.91 -0.22
CA ARG A 125 2.37 -18.29 0.02
C ARG A 125 3.78 -18.34 0.62
N ASN A 126 4.04 -17.53 1.63
CA ASN A 126 5.33 -17.43 2.31
C ASN A 126 6.49 -16.91 1.43
N LYS A 127 6.21 -16.26 0.30
CA LYS A 127 7.21 -15.59 -0.55
C LYS A 127 7.02 -14.09 -0.48
N LYS A 128 8.13 -13.36 -0.37
CA LYS A 128 8.18 -11.89 -0.45
C LYS A 128 8.49 -11.47 -1.88
N LEU A 129 7.69 -10.58 -2.40
CA LEU A 129 7.89 -9.89 -3.67
C LEU A 129 7.94 -8.41 -3.35
N VAL A 130 8.99 -7.73 -3.82
CA VAL A 130 9.12 -6.28 -3.70
C VAL A 130 8.91 -5.72 -5.08
N GLY A 131 8.02 -4.75 -5.21
CA GLY A 131 7.90 -3.94 -6.41
C GLY A 131 8.12 -2.49 -6.05
N TYR A 132 8.81 -1.77 -6.93
CA TYR A 132 8.94 -0.34 -6.84
C TYR A 132 9.01 0.27 -8.24
N THR A 133 8.50 1.49 -8.34
CA THR A 133 8.60 2.35 -9.53
C THR A 133 8.71 3.78 -9.02
N PHE A 134 9.78 4.48 -9.41
CA PHE A 134 10.04 5.83 -8.95
C PHE A 134 10.56 6.71 -10.08
N GLU A 135 10.27 8.00 -9.96
CA GLU A 135 10.82 9.09 -10.75
C GLU A 135 11.70 9.96 -9.84
N LEU A 136 12.90 10.33 -10.32
CA LEU A 136 13.84 11.16 -9.58
C LEU A 136 14.29 12.36 -10.40
N SER A 137 14.35 13.52 -9.76
CA SER A 137 15.00 14.71 -10.31
C SER A 137 16.02 15.23 -9.29
N LEU A 138 17.28 15.27 -9.70
CA LEU A 138 18.43 15.64 -8.86
C LEU A 138 19.04 16.95 -9.37
N LYS A 139 19.53 17.77 -8.45
CA LYS A 139 20.39 18.91 -8.78
C LYS A 139 21.82 18.57 -8.36
N VAL A 140 22.74 18.69 -9.30
CA VAL A 140 24.14 18.36 -9.11
C VAL A 140 24.97 19.63 -9.20
N THR A 141 25.94 19.78 -8.32
CA THR A 141 26.94 20.83 -8.34
C THR A 141 28.30 20.18 -8.49
N GLY A 142 29.22 20.86 -9.16
CA GLY A 142 30.59 20.38 -9.19
C GLY A 142 31.58 21.44 -9.59
N ASP A 143 32.85 21.16 -9.31
CA ASP A 143 33.95 22.07 -9.54
C ASP A 143 34.97 21.37 -10.44
N TRP A 144 35.28 21.97 -11.58
CA TRP A 144 36.20 21.41 -12.58
C TRP A 144 37.34 22.38 -12.89
N THR A 145 38.52 21.83 -13.16
CA THR A 145 39.64 22.58 -13.68
C THR A 145 39.64 22.51 -15.20
N VAL A 146 39.30 23.63 -15.85
CA VAL A 146 39.33 23.73 -17.32
C VAL A 146 40.38 24.76 -17.71
N ASN A 147 41.40 24.35 -18.46
CA ASN A 147 42.50 25.21 -18.89
C ASN A 147 43.26 25.89 -17.74
N GLY A 148 43.41 25.22 -16.60
CA GLY A 148 44.10 25.74 -15.42
C GLY A 148 43.28 26.68 -14.54
N GLU A 149 42.02 26.96 -14.90
CA GLU A 149 41.09 27.76 -14.10
C GLU A 149 40.01 26.86 -13.47
N GLN A 150 39.68 27.10 -12.20
CA GLN A 150 38.64 26.35 -11.49
C GLN A 150 37.26 26.97 -11.78
N LYS A 151 36.33 26.15 -12.27
CA LYS A 151 34.97 26.57 -12.64
C LYS A 151 33.94 25.71 -11.94
N SER A 152 32.97 26.36 -11.30
CA SER A 152 31.81 25.69 -10.72
C SER A 152 30.70 25.54 -11.76
N LEU A 153 30.17 24.33 -11.86
CA LEU A 153 29.12 23.91 -12.79
C LEU A 153 27.89 23.48 -12.00
N LYS A 154 26.71 23.74 -12.57
CA LYS A 154 25.42 23.27 -12.04
C LYS A 154 24.75 22.42 -13.10
N GLY A 155 24.23 21.28 -12.69
CA GLY A 155 23.56 20.32 -13.55
C GLY A 155 22.23 19.88 -12.97
N HIS A 156 21.39 19.33 -13.84
CA HIS A 156 20.13 18.69 -13.49
C HIS A 156 20.13 17.28 -14.07
N ILE A 157 19.77 16.29 -13.27
CA ILE A 157 19.66 14.89 -13.69
C ILE A 157 18.23 14.47 -13.45
N ASP A 158 17.53 14.10 -14.52
CA ASP A 158 16.20 13.53 -14.48
C ASP A 158 16.26 12.05 -14.83
N VAL A 159 15.78 11.22 -13.92
CA VAL A 159 15.53 9.80 -14.12
C VAL A 159 14.02 9.66 -14.29
N ALA A 160 13.60 9.51 -15.54
CA ALA A 160 12.19 9.49 -15.92
C ALA A 160 11.43 8.37 -15.23
N GLU A 161 12.02 7.19 -15.13
CA GLU A 161 11.49 6.06 -14.38
C GLU A 161 12.65 5.13 -14.02
N PHE A 162 12.65 4.57 -12.82
CA PHE A 162 13.41 3.38 -12.50
C PHE A 162 12.56 2.42 -11.68
N SER A 163 12.59 1.15 -12.07
CA SER A 163 11.72 0.13 -11.51
C SER A 163 12.49 -1.13 -11.13
N PHE A 164 11.83 -2.03 -10.40
CA PHE A 164 12.39 -3.33 -10.06
C PHE A 164 12.56 -4.20 -11.32
N GLY A 165 13.81 -4.45 -11.72
CA GLY A 165 14.16 -5.26 -12.89
C GLY A 165 14.86 -4.47 -14.01
N GLU A 166 14.83 -3.14 -13.99
CA GLU A 166 15.46 -2.28 -15.01
C GLU A 166 16.88 -1.80 -14.64
N LEU A 167 17.39 -2.18 -13.46
CA LEU A 167 18.70 -1.71 -12.98
C LEU A 167 19.87 -2.16 -13.88
N ASP A 168 19.68 -3.22 -14.68
CA ASP A 168 20.69 -3.70 -15.64
C ASP A 168 20.89 -2.73 -16.82
N ASP A 169 19.92 -1.88 -17.16
CA ASP A 169 19.99 -0.95 -18.31
C ASP A 169 20.70 0.38 -17.99
N LEU A 170 20.92 0.70 -16.69
CA LEU A 170 21.58 1.92 -16.24
C LEU A 170 23.11 1.80 -16.13
N GLN A 171 23.68 0.67 -16.55
CA GLN A 171 25.13 0.50 -16.59
C GLN A 171 25.74 1.46 -17.63
N PRO A 172 26.78 2.26 -17.29
CA PRO A 172 27.50 3.00 -18.30
C PRO A 172 28.07 2.00 -19.31
N SER A 173 27.75 2.17 -20.59
CA SER A 173 28.35 1.39 -21.67
C SER A 173 29.87 1.44 -21.52
N ARG A 174 30.48 0.27 -21.27
CA ARG A 174 31.93 0.12 -21.15
C ARG A 174 32.67 0.55 -22.40
#